data_AF-A0A8X6V324-F1
#
_entry.id   AF-A0A8X6V324-F1
#
_cell.length_a   1.000
_cell.length_b   1.000
_cell.length_c   1.000
_cell.angle_alpha   90.00
_cell.angle_beta   90.00
_cell.angle_gamma   90.00
#
_symmetry.space_group_name_H-M   'P 1'
#
loop_
_entity.id
_entity.type
_entity.pdbx_description
1 polymer ?
#
loop_
_entity_poly.entity_id
_entity_poly.type
_entity_poly.pdbx_seq_one_letter_code
_entity_poly.pdbx_strand_id
1 'polypeptide(L)'
;MEFYHHLPSWDMNEQMSYFSSFSDEWSRDLKSVQVLKQLSCRGGRGKRVIGSYYSRKVRDRTAAKLEQQEQLSIEKLRLEMELSRIANQSATQNNGQTSRVKSLDEIVKMVRLLTVKVPNKSDGWKYFFSSLEKGFR
;
A
#
# COMPACT_ATOMS: atom_id res chain seq x y z
N MET A 1 -19.22 -12.65 -8.70
CA MET A 1 -18.44 -11.41 -8.52
C MET A 1 -16.98 -11.82 -8.54
N GLU A 2 -16.34 -11.64 -9.68
CA GLU A 2 -14.93 -12.00 -9.90
C GLU A 2 -14.03 -10.95 -9.23
N PHE A 3 -13.17 -11.40 -8.32
CA PHE A 3 -12.11 -10.58 -7.75
C PHE A 3 -10.93 -10.57 -8.72
N TYR A 4 -10.89 -9.58 -9.62
CA TYR A 4 -9.65 -9.28 -10.34
C TYR A 4 -8.67 -8.64 -9.36
N HIS A 5 -7.63 -9.39 -9.00
CA HIS A 5 -6.44 -8.82 -8.41
C HIS A 5 -5.84 -7.81 -9.41
N HIS A 6 -5.79 -6.54 -9.03
CA HIS A 6 -4.91 -5.58 -9.69
C HIS A 6 -3.47 -6.03 -9.45
N LEU A 7 -2.94 -6.83 -10.37
CA LEU A 7 -1.50 -6.96 -10.53
C LEU A 7 -0.95 -5.56 -10.86
N PRO A 8 0.21 -5.15 -10.32
CA PRO A 8 0.88 -3.94 -10.78
C PRO A 8 1.08 -4.10 -12.29
N SER A 9 0.59 -3.16 -13.09
CA SER A 9 0.89 -3.11 -14.50
C SER A 9 2.39 -2.81 -14.63
N TRP A 10 3.19 -3.78 -15.08
CA TRP A 10 4.59 -3.56 -15.42
C TRP A 10 4.64 -2.77 -16.74
N ASP A 11 4.62 -1.44 -16.66
CA ASP A 11 4.75 -0.61 -17.85
C ASP A 11 6.21 -0.63 -18.34
N MET A 12 6.43 -1.35 -19.43
CA MET A 12 7.73 -1.45 -20.09
C MET A 12 8.23 -0.09 -20.60
N ASN A 13 7.34 0.86 -20.90
CA ASN A 13 7.73 2.20 -21.32
C ASN A 13 8.34 2.99 -20.16
N GLU A 14 7.81 2.81 -18.95
CA GLU A 14 8.36 3.42 -17.73
C GLU A 14 9.75 2.84 -17.40
N GLN A 15 9.93 1.53 -17.59
CA GLN A 15 11.25 0.88 -17.42
C GLN A 15 12.29 1.35 -18.45
N MET A 16 11.90 1.48 -19.72
CA MET A 16 12.80 1.97 -20.77
C MET A 16 13.16 3.45 -20.59
N SER A 17 12.23 4.27 -20.09
CA SER A 17 12.45 5.67 -19.73
C SER A 17 13.45 5.79 -18.57
N TYR A 18 13.27 4.97 -17.53
CA TYR A 18 14.20 4.88 -16.40
C TYR A 18 15.61 4.48 -16.85
N PHE A 19 15.73 3.43 -17.68
CA PHE A 19 17.02 2.96 -18.18
C PHE A 19 17.73 4.01 -19.06
N SER A 20 16.98 4.72 -19.90
CA SER A 20 17.52 5.79 -20.75
C SER A 20 18.04 6.95 -19.88
N SER A 21 17.26 7.35 -18.87
CA SER A 21 17.66 8.40 -17.93
C SER A 21 18.91 8.01 -17.13
N PHE A 22 19.00 6.75 -16.70
CA PHE A 22 20.17 6.21 -16.01
C PHE A 22 21.42 6.21 -16.90
N SER A 23 21.29 5.77 -18.17
CA SER A 23 22.37 5.79 -19.14
C SER A 23 22.89 7.20 -19.41
N ASP A 24 22.00 8.18 -19.51
CA ASP A 24 22.34 9.59 -19.72
C ASP A 24 23.05 10.19 -18.50
N GLU A 25 22.60 9.86 -17.30
CA GLU A 25 23.25 10.29 -16.05
C GLU A 25 24.65 9.69 -15.94
N TRP A 26 24.80 8.40 -16.21
CA TRP A 26 26.08 7.71 -16.17
C TRP A 26 27.08 8.27 -17.19
N SER A 27 26.60 8.56 -18.41
CA SER A 27 27.40 9.20 -19.46
C SER A 27 27.87 10.60 -19.08
N ARG A 28 27.01 11.40 -18.41
CA ARG A 28 27.37 12.72 -17.88
C ARG A 28 28.42 12.61 -16.78
N ASP A 29 28.26 11.65 -15.88
CA ASP A 29 29.20 11.44 -14.78
C ASP A 29 30.58 11.02 -15.29
N LEU A 30 30.67 10.11 -16.26
CA LEU A 30 31.94 9.73 -16.89
C LEU A 30 32.65 10.93 -17.54
N LYS A 31 31.92 11.74 -18.31
CA LYS A 31 32.46 12.96 -18.92
C LYS A 31 32.96 13.94 -17.85
N SER A 32 32.23 14.08 -16.75
CA SER A 32 32.63 14.96 -15.64
C SER A 32 33.94 14.50 -14.98
N VAL A 33 34.11 13.18 -14.79
CA VAL A 33 35.35 12.60 -14.24
C VAL A 33 36.54 12.88 -15.16
N GLN A 34 36.36 12.77 -16.47
CA GLN A 34 37.42 13.08 -17.44
C GLN A 34 37.84 14.55 -17.39
N VAL A 35 36.89 15.48 -17.27
CA VAL A 35 37.16 16.92 -17.12
C VAL A 35 37.88 17.20 -15.80
N LEU A 36 37.42 16.61 -14.68
CA LEU A 36 38.06 16.78 -13.37
C LEU A 36 39.50 16.25 -13.38
N LYS A 37 39.77 15.15 -14.08
CA LYS A 37 41.12 14.62 -14.26
C LYS A 37 42.03 15.62 -15.00
N GLN A 38 41.55 16.24 -16.07
CA GLN A 38 42.32 17.28 -16.79
C GLN A 38 42.58 18.52 -15.92
N LEU A 39 41.59 18.92 -15.12
CA LEU A 39 41.73 20.05 -14.20
C LEU A 39 42.72 19.76 -13.07
N SER A 40 42.83 18.51 -12.61
CA SER A 40 43.76 18.12 -11.55
C SER A 40 45.23 18.40 -11.92
N CYS A 41 45.56 18.25 -13.20
CA CYS A 41 46.91 18.53 -13.73
C CYS A 41 47.24 20.03 -13.81
N ARG A 42 46.28 20.95 -13.64
CA ARG A 42 46.46 22.41 -13.78
C ARG A 42 46.86 23.14 -12.48
N GLY A 43 47.35 22.43 -11.46
CA GLY A 43 47.85 23.03 -10.22
C GLY A 43 46.76 23.68 -9.34
N GLY A 44 47.09 24.74 -8.59
CA GLY A 44 46.22 25.32 -7.55
C GLY A 44 44.86 25.86 -8.03
N ARG A 45 44.75 26.31 -9.29
CA ARG A 45 43.45 26.70 -9.89
C ARG A 45 42.55 25.50 -10.17
N GLY A 46 43.13 24.37 -10.60
CA GLY A 46 42.41 23.12 -10.82
C GLY A 46 41.80 22.56 -9.55
N LYS A 47 42.57 22.54 -8.45
CA LYS A 47 42.10 22.07 -7.13
C LYS A 47 40.88 22.85 -6.62
N ARG A 48 40.83 24.17 -6.82
CA ARG A 48 39.67 25.00 -6.43
C ARG A 48 38.41 24.66 -7.22
N VAL A 49 38.53 24.47 -8.54
CA VAL A 49 37.39 24.12 -9.40
C VAL A 49 36.85 22.72 -9.06
N ILE A 50 37.73 21.76 -8.84
CA ILE A 50 37.37 20.40 -8.42
C ILE A 50 36.65 20.42 -7.07
N GLY A 51 37.18 21.15 -6.08
CA GLY A 51 36.54 21.31 -4.77
C GLY A 51 35.14 21.94 -4.89
N SER A 52 34.99 22.98 -5.72
CA SER A 52 33.68 23.59 -5.97
C SER A 52 32.69 22.63 -6.64
N TYR A 53 33.16 21.76 -7.54
CA TYR A 53 32.31 20.77 -8.21
C TYR A 53 31.74 19.76 -7.22
N TYR A 54 32.58 19.16 -6.37
CA TYR A 54 32.11 18.18 -5.38
C TYR A 54 31.21 18.82 -4.32
N SER A 55 31.53 20.02 -3.85
CA SER A 55 30.68 20.74 -2.90
C SER A 55 29.30 21.05 -3.49
N ARG A 56 29.21 21.38 -4.78
CA ARG A 56 27.93 21.56 -5.48
C ARG A 56 27.18 20.24 -5.60
N LYS A 57 27.85 19.17 -6.06
CA LYS A 57 27.22 17.84 -6.23
C LYS A 57 26.67 17.27 -4.91
N VAL A 58 27.33 17.53 -3.79
CA VAL A 58 26.83 17.17 -2.45
C VAL A 58 25.60 18.00 -2.08
N ARG A 59 25.65 19.32 -2.31
CA ARG A 59 24.53 20.22 -2.04
C ARG A 59 23.27 19.84 -2.83
N ASP A 60 23.44 19.56 -4.13
CA ASP A 60 22.33 19.19 -5.01
C ASP A 60 21.70 17.87 -4.55
N ARG A 61 22.51 16.87 -4.14
CA ARG A 61 22.01 15.62 -3.57
C ARG A 61 21.29 15.83 -2.24
N THR A 62 21.77 16.71 -1.37
CA THR A 62 21.10 17.02 -0.10
C THR A 62 19.79 17.76 -0.32
N ALA A 63 19.73 18.68 -1.30
CA ALA A 63 18.50 19.38 -1.65
C ALA A 63 17.45 18.43 -2.23
N ALA A 64 17.83 17.53 -3.15
CA ALA A 64 16.94 16.52 -3.71
C ALA A 64 16.40 15.56 -2.63
N LYS A 65 17.22 15.17 -1.65
CA LYS A 65 16.77 14.35 -0.51
C LYS A 65 15.77 15.09 0.37
N LEU A 66 16.00 16.39 0.61
CA LEU A 66 15.08 17.22 1.40
C LEU A 66 13.72 17.35 0.70
N GLU A 67 13.73 17.61 -0.60
CA GLU A 67 12.51 17.70 -1.42
C GLU A 67 11.73 16.38 -1.43
N GLN A 68 12.42 15.24 -1.61
CA GLN A 68 11.79 13.92 -1.51
C GLN A 68 11.19 13.66 -0.13
N GLN A 69 11.89 14.07 0.94
CA GLN A 69 11.38 13.92 2.30
C GLN A 69 10.14 14.80 2.55
N GLU A 70 10.12 16.02 2.00
CA GLU A 70 8.96 16.91 2.07
C GLU A 70 7.76 16.31 1.35
N GLN A 71 7.94 15.83 0.12
CA GLN A 71 6.90 15.16 -0.67
C GLN A 71 6.30 13.95 0.08
N LEU A 72 7.16 13.09 0.65
CA LEU A 72 6.71 11.95 1.45
C LEU A 72 5.97 12.37 2.71
N SER A 73 6.38 13.47 3.35
CA SER A 73 5.69 13.97 4.55
C SER A 73 4.29 14.50 4.24
N ILE A 74 4.13 15.20 3.10
CA ILE A 74 2.84 15.66 2.60
C ILE A 74 1.94 14.46 2.26
N GLU A 75 2.47 13.47 1.55
CA GLU A 75 1.72 12.27 1.19
C GLU A 75 1.26 11.50 2.44
N LYS A 76 2.15 11.35 3.44
CA LYS A 76 1.80 10.74 4.72
C LYS A 76 0.66 11.48 5.41
N LEU A 77 0.72 12.81 5.51
CA LEU A 77 -0.35 13.61 6.12
C LEU A 77 -1.67 13.46 5.35
N ARG A 78 -1.61 13.42 4.02
CA ARG A 78 -2.78 13.18 3.17
C ARG A 78 -3.42 11.82 3.44
N LEU A 79 -2.61 10.77 3.60
CA LEU A 79 -3.09 9.43 3.95
C LEU A 79 -3.66 9.38 5.38
N GLU A 80 -3.01 10.01 6.36
CA GLU A 80 -3.52 10.07 7.74
C GLU A 80 -4.89 10.79 7.82
N MET A 81 -5.07 11.86 7.03
CA MET A 81 -6.37 12.53 6.91
C MET A 81 -7.42 11.62 6.27
N GLU A 82 -7.09 10.91 5.19
CA GLU A 82 -8.05 10.00 4.54
C GLU A 82 -8.40 8.81 5.44
N LEU A 83 -7.43 8.26 6.18
CA LEU A 83 -7.68 7.23 7.19
C LEU A 83 -8.60 7.74 8.31
N SER A 84 -8.39 8.96 8.78
CA SER A 84 -9.27 9.60 9.76
C SER A 84 -10.67 9.85 9.19
N ARG A 85 -10.77 10.22 7.91
CA ARG A 85 -12.04 10.41 7.20
C ARG A 85 -12.81 9.09 7.10
N ILE A 86 -12.14 8.00 6.71
CA ILE A 86 -12.71 6.65 6.64
C ILE A 86 -13.11 6.19 8.04
N ALA A 87 -12.27 6.39 9.06
CA ALA A 87 -12.59 6.04 10.45
C ALA A 87 -13.84 6.80 10.94
N ASN A 88 -13.94 8.11 10.67
CA ASN A 88 -15.09 8.93 11.06
C ASN A 88 -16.35 8.62 10.24
N GLN A 89 -16.22 8.31 8.95
CA GLN A 89 -17.32 7.81 8.12
C GLN A 89 -17.80 6.44 8.59
N SER A 90 -16.90 5.56 9.00
CA SER A 90 -17.25 4.27 9.60
C SER A 90 -17.92 4.45 10.97
N ALA A 91 -17.57 5.48 11.74
CA ALA A 91 -18.23 5.81 13.00
C ALA A 91 -19.63 6.43 12.79
N THR A 92 -19.83 7.21 11.73
CA THR A 92 -21.14 7.80 11.40
C THR A 92 -22.08 6.85 10.66
N GLN A 93 -21.57 5.93 9.83
CA GLN A 93 -22.38 4.85 9.25
C GLN A 93 -22.83 3.80 10.29
N ASN A 94 -22.11 3.66 11.40
CA ASN A 94 -22.47 2.72 12.47
C ASN A 94 -23.46 3.28 13.51
N ASN A 95 -23.83 4.57 13.45
CA ASN A 95 -24.83 5.16 14.35
C ASN A 95 -26.27 5.07 13.84
N GLY A 96 -26.51 4.44 12.68
CA GLY A 96 -27.84 4.36 12.05
C GLY A 96 -28.48 2.97 12.00
N GLN A 97 -27.73 1.90 11.79
CA GLN A 97 -28.28 0.54 11.78
C GLN A 97 -27.18 -0.53 11.98
N THR A 98 -27.24 -1.19 13.14
CA THR A 98 -27.07 -2.65 13.27
C THR A 98 -25.82 -3.30 12.66
N SER A 99 -24.62 -3.03 13.18
CA SER A 99 -23.50 -3.98 13.03
C SER A 99 -22.66 -4.12 14.32
N ARG A 100 -23.33 -4.31 15.46
CA ARG A 100 -22.66 -4.94 16.59
C ARG A 100 -22.23 -6.32 16.09
N VAL A 101 -20.92 -6.55 15.96
CA VAL A 101 -20.37 -7.90 15.76
C VAL A 101 -20.98 -8.74 16.87
N LYS A 102 -21.95 -9.60 16.52
CA LYS A 102 -22.63 -10.43 17.49
C LYS A 102 -21.56 -11.29 18.14
N SER A 103 -21.53 -11.29 19.47
CA SER A 103 -20.55 -12.13 20.17
C SER A 103 -20.72 -13.58 19.71
N LEU A 104 -19.65 -14.39 19.75
CA LEU A 104 -19.71 -15.79 19.34
C LEU A 104 -20.88 -16.52 20.04
N ASP A 105 -21.14 -16.18 21.31
CA ASP A 105 -22.27 -16.71 22.08
C ASP A 105 -23.64 -16.29 21.54
N GLU A 106 -23.80 -15.06 21.06
CA GLU A 106 -25.04 -14.61 20.41
C GLU A 106 -25.26 -15.32 19.08
N ILE A 107 -24.19 -15.52 18.30
CA ILE A 107 -24.25 -16.28 17.04
C ILE A 107 -24.63 -17.73 17.34
N VAL A 108 -23.98 -18.38 18.30
CA VAL A 108 -24.29 -19.75 18.71
C VAL A 108 -25.71 -19.87 19.25
N LYS A 109 -26.21 -18.89 20.01
CA LYS A 109 -27.61 -18.86 20.47
C LYS A 109 -28.59 -18.77 19.31
N MET A 110 -28.36 -17.87 18.34
CA MET A 110 -29.23 -17.75 17.17
C MET A 110 -29.20 -19.00 16.30
N VAL A 111 -28.02 -19.58 16.05
CA VAL A 111 -27.90 -20.85 15.30
C VAL A 111 -28.69 -21.94 16.01
N ARG A 112 -28.54 -22.11 17.32
CA ARG A 112 -29.31 -23.09 18.10
C ARG A 112 -30.82 -22.86 18.06
N LEU A 113 -31.26 -21.60 17.95
CA LEU A 113 -32.68 -21.22 17.84
C LEU A 113 -33.26 -21.53 16.46
N LEU A 114 -32.45 -21.36 15.41
CA LEU A 114 -32.84 -21.57 14.02
C LEU A 114 -32.66 -23.01 13.55
N THR A 115 -31.79 -23.79 14.18
CA THR A 115 -31.58 -25.20 13.85
C THR A 115 -32.52 -26.09 14.64
N VAL A 116 -33.22 -26.98 13.94
CA VAL A 116 -33.98 -28.07 14.57
C VAL A 116 -32.99 -29.04 15.21
N LYS A 117 -33.18 -29.37 16.49
CA LYS A 117 -32.34 -30.35 17.18
C LYS A 117 -32.44 -31.71 16.51
N VAL A 118 -31.29 -32.30 16.21
CA VAL A 118 -31.22 -33.68 15.71
C VAL A 118 -31.66 -34.63 16.84
N PRO A 119 -32.60 -35.56 16.60
CA PRO A 119 -33.03 -36.51 17.61
C PRO A 119 -31.93 -37.49 18.01
N ASN A 120 -31.75 -37.70 19.32
CA ASN A 120 -30.77 -38.64 19.85
C ASN A 120 -31.31 -40.08 20.01
N LYS A 121 -32.61 -40.30 19.74
CA LYS A 121 -33.31 -41.58 19.87
C LYS A 121 -33.98 -41.94 18.54
N SER A 122 -34.05 -43.24 18.23
CA SER A 122 -34.66 -43.78 17.01
C SER A 122 -36.07 -43.23 16.73
N ASP A 123 -36.88 -43.09 17.78
CA ASP A 123 -38.30 -42.75 17.65
C ASP A 123 -38.53 -41.28 17.28
N GLY A 124 -37.54 -40.41 17.54
CA GLY A 124 -37.63 -38.98 17.26
C GLY A 124 -37.37 -38.62 15.79
N TRP A 125 -36.77 -39.53 15.01
CA TRP A 125 -36.42 -39.27 13.61
C TRP A 125 -37.65 -39.09 12.72
N LYS A 126 -38.73 -39.83 12.99
CA LYS A 126 -39.99 -39.70 12.24
C LYS A 126 -40.57 -38.29 12.34
N TYR A 127 -40.63 -37.74 13.55
CA TYR A 127 -41.11 -36.37 13.79
C TYR A 127 -40.19 -35.32 13.18
N PHE A 128 -38.86 -35.51 13.28
CA PHE A 128 -37.88 -34.62 12.69
C PHE A 128 -38.04 -34.49 11.17
N PHE A 129 -38.13 -35.62 10.44
CA PHE A 129 -38.31 -35.58 9.00
C PHE A 129 -39.67 -35.03 8.57
N SER A 130 -40.76 -35.35 9.30
CA SER A 130 -42.08 -34.76 9.01
C SER A 130 -42.13 -33.25 9.24
N SER A 131 -41.38 -32.72 10.21
CA SER A 131 -41.25 -31.27 10.43
C SER A 131 -40.48 -30.60 9.28
N LEU A 132 -39.43 -31.25 8.77
CA LEU A 132 -38.69 -30.76 7.60
C LEU A 132 -39.56 -30.78 6.34
N GLU A 133 -40.27 -31.89 6.08
CA GLU A 133 -41.13 -32.05 4.91
C GLU A 133 -42.21 -30.95 4.83
N LYS A 134 -42.75 -30.49 5.96
CA LYS A 134 -43.70 -29.38 6.02
C LYS A 134 -43.08 -28.00 5.77
N GLY A 135 -41.79 -27.82 6.06
CA GLY A 135 -41.09 -26.55 5.89
C GLY A 135 -40.53 -26.33 4.48
N PHE A 136 -40.33 -27.41 3.71
CA PHE A 136 -39.79 -27.38 2.35
C PHE A 136 -40.84 -27.58 1.25
N ARG A 137 -42.13 -27.62 1.60
CA ARG A 137 -43.25 -27.80 0.66
C ARG A 137 -43.90 -26.48 0.28
#